data_AF-A0A7C2F6A7-F1
#
_entry.id   AF-A0A7C2F6A7-F1
#
_cell.length_a   1.000
_cell.length_b   1.000
_cell.length_c   1.000
_cell.angle_alpha   90.00
_cell.angle_beta   90.00
_cell.angle_gamma   90.00
#
_symmetry.space_group_name_H-M   'P 1'
#
loop_
_entity.id
_entity.type
_entity.pdbx_description
1 polymer ?
#
loop_
_entity_poly.entity_id
_entity_poly.type
_entity_poly.pdbx_seq_one_letter_code
_entity_poly.pdbx_strand_id
1 'polypeptide(L)'
;MTKRAEQLIPQARRDGLVIKELPNEVLVYDLERHKAHCLNDTAALVWDRCDGKTTVTEMVEALRVESALPVDEDVVWLALDQLDKARLLEGPVSRPSNKPRLSRRDAVRRIGIAAAIPVVLSVLAPTALAVGSCLGTGESCNADAECCSGTCNNPPNGTCS
;
A
#
# COMPACT_ATOMS: atom_id res chain seq x y z
N MET A 1 33.00 2.04 15.42
CA MET A 1 32.63 1.19 14.27
C MET A 1 31.40 1.74 13.50
N THR A 2 31.18 3.06 13.46
CA THR A 2 29.88 3.66 13.10
C THR A 2 29.72 4.09 11.62
N LYS A 3 30.82 4.17 10.85
CA LYS A 3 30.82 4.78 9.50
C LYS A 3 29.99 4.06 8.42
N ARG A 4 29.76 2.75 8.53
CA ARG A 4 29.07 1.98 7.46
C ARG A 4 27.57 2.25 7.37
N ALA A 5 26.95 2.60 8.50
CA ALA A 5 25.53 2.91 8.60
C ALA A 5 25.15 4.20 7.88
N GLU A 6 25.97 5.23 8.10
CA GLU A 6 25.81 6.57 7.53
C GLU A 6 26.11 6.60 6.02
N GLN A 7 26.79 5.57 5.49
CA GLN A 7 27.14 5.45 4.07
C GLN A 7 26.17 4.58 3.27
N LEU A 8 25.06 4.12 3.87
CA LEU A 8 24.06 3.39 3.12
C LEU A 8 23.40 4.33 2.11
N ILE A 9 23.49 3.97 0.83
CA ILE A 9 22.93 4.67 -0.33
C ILE A 9 21.89 3.75 -1.00
N PRO A 10 20.64 3.69 -0.50
CA PRO A 10 19.64 2.78 -1.01
C PRO A 10 19.18 3.19 -2.42
N GLN A 11 18.76 2.21 -3.21
CA GLN A 11 18.22 2.41 -4.56
C GLN A 11 16.81 1.84 -4.66
N ALA A 12 15.86 2.66 -5.09
CA ALA A 12 14.48 2.29 -5.35
C ALA A 12 14.42 1.41 -6.59
N ARG A 13 13.76 0.27 -6.47
CA ARG A 13 13.38 -0.53 -7.64
C ARG A 13 12.31 0.23 -8.40
N ARG A 14 12.47 0.37 -9.71
CA ARG A 14 11.46 0.95 -10.62
C ARG A 14 10.88 -0.07 -11.59
N ASP A 15 11.61 -1.15 -11.87
CA ASP A 15 11.16 -2.23 -12.75
C ASP A 15 9.95 -2.98 -12.16
N GLY A 16 8.98 -3.28 -13.04
CA GLY A 16 7.78 -4.03 -12.67
C GLY A 16 6.83 -3.25 -11.76
N LEU A 17 6.94 -1.92 -11.67
CA LEU A 17 6.06 -1.09 -10.85
C LEU A 17 5.20 -0.15 -11.70
N VAL A 18 3.92 -0.04 -11.35
CA VAL A 18 3.06 1.06 -11.80
C VAL A 18 2.93 2.06 -10.66
N ILE A 19 3.31 3.30 -10.92
CA ILE A 19 3.39 4.36 -9.91
C ILE A 19 2.33 5.41 -10.22
N LYS A 20 1.57 5.81 -9.21
CA LYS A 20 0.60 6.89 -9.30
C LYS A 20 0.75 7.83 -8.11
N GLU A 21 1.08 9.08 -8.42
CA GLU A 21 1.17 10.15 -7.43
C GLU A 21 -0.24 10.69 -7.11
N LEU A 22 -0.50 10.88 -5.83
CA LEU A 22 -1.68 11.53 -5.28
C LEU A 22 -1.21 12.70 -4.38
N PRO A 23 -2.09 13.65 -4.03
CA PRO A 23 -1.67 14.86 -3.31
C PRO A 23 -0.89 14.63 -2.01
N ASN A 24 -1.18 13.55 -1.26
CA ASN A 24 -0.56 13.27 0.04
C ASN A 24 -0.05 11.82 0.17
N GLU A 25 0.08 11.11 -0.95
CA GLU A 25 0.53 9.72 -0.97
C GLU A 25 0.96 9.27 -2.38
N VAL A 26 1.75 8.21 -2.44
CA VAL A 26 2.14 7.55 -3.69
C VAL A 26 1.63 6.12 -3.68
N LEU A 27 0.82 5.77 -4.67
CA LEU A 27 0.39 4.40 -4.91
C LEU A 27 1.39 3.68 -5.82
N VAL A 28 1.88 2.54 -5.38
CA VAL A 28 2.82 1.71 -6.11
C VAL A 28 2.23 0.31 -6.28
N TYR A 29 1.94 -0.10 -7.51
CA TYR A 29 1.49 -1.44 -7.82
C TYR A 29 2.66 -2.28 -8.36
N ASP A 30 3.06 -3.29 -7.60
CA ASP A 30 4.04 -4.30 -7.99
C ASP A 30 3.37 -5.33 -8.91
N LEU A 31 3.70 -5.26 -10.20
CA LEU A 31 3.18 -6.13 -11.25
C LEU A 31 3.64 -7.58 -11.10
N GLU A 32 4.86 -7.80 -10.60
CA GLU A 32 5.41 -9.15 -10.43
C GLU A 32 4.74 -9.88 -9.26
N ARG A 33 4.39 -9.14 -8.21
CA ARG A 33 3.80 -9.70 -6.98
C ARG A 33 2.30 -9.52 -6.88
N HIS A 34 1.70 -8.78 -7.82
CA HIS A 34 0.30 -8.37 -7.81
C HIS A 34 -0.11 -7.70 -6.48
N LYS A 35 0.70 -6.76 -6.00
CA LYS A 35 0.47 -6.05 -4.72
C LYS A 35 0.46 -4.54 -4.91
N ALA A 36 -0.55 -3.89 -4.32
CA ALA A 36 -0.59 -2.43 -4.18
C ALA A 36 0.03 -2.02 -2.85
N HIS A 37 0.84 -0.97 -2.90
CA HIS A 37 1.47 -0.30 -1.77
C HIS A 37 1.07 1.17 -1.75
N CYS A 38 0.64 1.65 -0.59
CA CYS A 38 0.37 3.06 -0.38
C CYS A 38 1.48 3.66 0.48
N LEU A 39 2.24 4.59 -0.09
CA LEU A 39 3.30 5.30 0.59
C LEU A 39 2.74 6.64 1.05
N ASN A 40 2.73 6.90 2.36
CA ASN A 40 2.43 8.24 2.87
C ASN A 40 3.55 9.23 2.47
N ASP A 41 3.33 10.52 2.69
CA ASP A 41 4.29 11.58 2.35
C ASP A 41 5.73 11.27 2.78
N THR A 42 5.93 10.89 4.05
CA THR A 42 7.28 10.59 4.55
C THR A 42 7.92 9.39 3.85
N ALA A 43 7.17 8.30 3.65
CA ALA A 43 7.70 7.11 2.97
C ALA A 43 7.93 7.37 1.48
N ALA A 44 7.07 8.17 0.83
CA ALA A 44 7.22 8.59 -0.55
C ALA A 44 8.49 9.43 -0.74
N LEU A 45 8.73 10.41 0.13
CA LEU A 45 9.96 11.22 0.13
C LEU A 45 11.20 10.36 0.34
N VAL A 46 11.20 9.45 1.32
CA VAL A 46 12.33 8.52 1.53
C VAL A 46 12.56 7.66 0.28
N TRP A 47 11.48 7.14 -0.33
CA TRP A 47 11.57 6.28 -1.51
C TRP A 47 12.07 7.04 -2.74
N ASP A 48 11.65 8.28 -2.94
CA ASP A 48 12.14 9.15 -4.02
C ASP A 48 13.64 9.42 -3.90
N ARG A 49 14.12 9.63 -2.67
CA ARG A 49 15.54 9.83 -2.36
C ARG A 49 16.36 8.54 -2.39
N CYS A 50 15.75 7.36 -2.54
CA CYS A 50 16.50 6.12 -2.76
C CYS A 50 17.02 6.06 -4.21
N ASP A 51 18.04 6.85 -4.51
CA ASP A 51 18.61 7.03 -5.85
C ASP A 51 20.00 6.39 -6.03
N GLY A 52 20.45 5.61 -5.03
CA GLY A 52 21.78 5.01 -4.99
C GLY A 52 22.91 6.03 -4.78
N LYS A 53 22.60 7.28 -4.41
CA LYS A 53 23.58 8.35 -4.19
C LYS A 53 23.39 9.07 -2.87
N THR A 54 22.14 9.16 -2.40
CA THR A 54 21.78 9.87 -1.18
C THR A 54 21.96 8.97 0.04
N THR A 55 22.73 9.45 1.01
CA THR A 55 22.93 8.76 2.29
C THR A 55 21.75 8.92 3.23
N VAL A 56 21.62 8.02 4.21
CA VAL A 56 20.57 8.14 5.26
C VAL A 56 20.64 9.48 5.99
N THR A 57 21.85 9.99 6.28
CA THR A 57 22.03 11.29 6.93
C THR A 57 21.52 12.44 6.05
N GLU A 58 21.83 12.42 4.75
CA GLU A 58 21.32 13.42 3.80
C GLU A 58 19.79 13.34 3.64
N MET A 59 19.22 12.13 3.67
CA MET A 59 17.75 11.96 3.67
C MET A 59 17.10 12.62 4.89
N VAL A 60 17.67 12.45 6.09
CA VAL A 60 17.15 13.09 7.31
C VAL A 60 17.15 14.60 7.17
N GLU A 61 18.25 15.19 6.70
CA GLU A 61 18.35 16.63 6.55
C GLU A 61 17.37 17.17 5.49
N ALA A 62 17.21 16.47 4.36
CA ALA A 62 16.21 16.83 3.35
C ALA A 62 14.78 16.77 3.90
N LEU A 63 14.44 15.69 4.61
CA LEU A 63 13.11 15.50 5.21
C LEU A 63 12.78 16.54 6.28
N ARG A 64 13.79 17.04 7.01
CA ARG A 64 13.61 18.12 8.00
C ARG A 64 13.29 19.46 7.35
N VAL A 65 13.79 19.71 6.14
CA VAL A 65 13.50 20.93 5.37
C VAL A 65 12.13 20.84 4.72
N GLU A 66 11.76 19.68 4.19
CA GLU A 66 10.53 19.46 3.44
C GLU A 66 9.32 19.16 4.35
N SER A 67 9.54 18.62 5.55
CA SER A 67 8.48 18.28 6.49
C SER A 67 8.31 19.32 7.60
N ALA A 68 7.05 19.63 7.93
CA ALA A 68 6.71 20.41 9.12
C ALA A 68 6.85 19.61 10.44
N LEU A 69 7.23 18.33 10.36
CA LEU A 69 7.35 17.42 11.50
C LEU A 69 8.81 17.20 11.91
N PRO A 70 9.08 16.93 13.20
CA PRO A 70 10.41 16.52 13.63
C PRO A 70 10.73 15.14 13.05
N VAL A 71 11.52 15.11 11.98
CA VAL A 71 12.02 13.87 11.38
C VAL A 71 13.36 13.49 12.01
N ASP A 72 13.36 12.35 12.69
CA ASP A 72 14.56 11.72 13.24
C ASP A 72 15.06 10.59 12.33
N GLU A 73 16.34 10.25 12.45
CA GLU A 73 16.96 9.15 11.69
C GLU A 73 16.24 7.82 11.88
N ASP A 74 15.66 7.57 13.06
CA ASP A 74 14.88 6.36 13.33
C ASP A 74 13.65 6.22 12.42
N VAL A 75 13.07 7.35 11.98
CA VAL A 75 11.92 7.41 11.07
C VAL A 75 12.34 7.01 9.66
N VAL A 76 13.48 7.52 9.19
CA VAL A 76 14.06 7.14 7.89
C VAL A 76 14.38 5.65 7.88
N TRP A 77 15.02 5.13 8.92
CA TRP A 77 15.28 3.70 9.04
C TRP A 77 14.01 2.85 9.12
N LEU A 78 12.94 3.37 9.73
CA LEU A 78 11.65 2.69 9.75
C LEU A 78 11.02 2.64 8.34
N ALA A 79 11.09 3.73 7.58
CA ALA A 79 10.61 3.79 6.20
C ALA A 79 11.41 2.83 5.31
N LEU A 80 12.74 2.84 5.38
CA LEU A 80 13.61 1.92 4.64
C LEU A 80 13.31 0.45 4.96
N ASP A 81 13.13 0.11 6.25
CA ASP A 81 12.72 -1.23 6.68
C ASP A 81 11.36 -1.65 6.06
N GLN A 82 10.43 -0.71 5.88
CA GLN A 82 9.13 -0.99 5.28
C GLN A 82 9.20 -1.12 3.75
N LEU A 83 9.99 -0.27 3.10
CA LEU A 83 10.22 -0.30 1.65
C LEU A 83 10.94 -1.60 1.24
N ASP A 84 11.95 -2.03 2.01
CA ASP A 84 12.64 -3.31 1.80
C ASP A 84 11.69 -4.50 1.95
N LYS A 85 10.86 -4.50 3.00
CA LYS A 85 9.81 -5.53 3.20
C LYS A 85 8.78 -5.54 2.07
N ALA A 86 8.46 -4.37 1.52
CA ALA A 86 7.57 -4.22 0.37
C ALA A 86 8.24 -4.55 -0.97
N ARG A 87 9.55 -4.87 -0.97
CA ARG A 87 10.34 -5.15 -2.18
C ARG A 87 10.31 -3.99 -3.18
N LEU A 88 10.33 -2.76 -2.66
CA LEU A 88 10.38 -1.53 -3.45
C LEU A 88 11.81 -0.99 -3.61
N LEU A 89 12.81 -1.72 -3.12
CA LEU A 89 14.24 -1.42 -3.25
C LEU A 89 14.94 -2.49 -4.09
N GLU A 90 15.99 -2.12 -4.82
CA GLU A 90 16.76 -3.05 -5.67
C GLU A 90 17.61 -4.04 -4.86
N GLY A 91 18.04 -3.64 -3.67
CA GLY A 91 18.88 -4.44 -2.79
C GLY A 91 18.41 -4.42 -1.33
N PRO A 92 18.80 -5.42 -0.53
CA PRO A 92 18.43 -5.48 0.88
C PRO A 92 19.08 -4.34 1.66
N VAL A 93 18.28 -3.68 2.51
CA VAL A 93 18.79 -2.66 3.42
C VAL A 93 19.18 -3.30 4.75
N SER A 94 20.47 -3.20 5.11
CA SER A 94 20.96 -3.67 6.40
C SER A 94 20.92 -2.57 7.44
N ARG A 95 19.95 -2.65 8.35
CA ARG A 95 19.84 -1.72 9.48
C ARG A 95 21.04 -1.89 10.44
N PRO A 96 21.67 -0.80 10.88
CA PRO A 96 22.74 -0.82 11.88
C PRO A 96 22.25 -1.38 13.21
N SER A 97 23.05 -2.22 13.86
CA SER A 97 22.70 -2.85 15.15
C SER A 97 22.53 -1.86 16.30
N ASN A 98 23.10 -0.66 16.19
CA ASN A 98 22.95 0.42 17.17
C ASN A 98 21.68 1.27 16.98
N LYS A 99 20.85 0.99 15.96
CA LYS A 99 19.59 1.70 15.73
C LYS A 99 18.40 0.87 16.22
N PRO A 100 17.58 1.39 17.15
CA PRO A 100 16.44 0.64 17.69
C PRO A 100 15.41 0.37 16.59
N ARG A 101 14.85 -0.84 16.58
CA ARG A 101 13.69 -1.15 15.75
C ARG A 101 12.46 -0.51 16.40
N LEU A 102 11.94 0.55 15.80
CA LEU A 102 10.65 1.11 16.20
C LEU A 102 9.52 0.17 15.79
N SER A 103 8.63 -0.14 16.74
CA SER A 103 7.34 -0.69 16.36
C SER A 103 6.50 0.40 15.69
N ARG A 104 5.51 0.00 14.87
CA ARG A 104 4.53 0.94 14.30
C ARG A 104 3.88 1.80 15.39
N ARG A 105 3.58 1.21 16.56
CA ARG A 105 2.99 1.91 17.70
C ARG A 105 3.94 2.97 18.29
N ASP A 106 5.24 2.68 18.35
CA ASP A 106 6.23 3.64 18.85
C ASP A 106 6.43 4.81 17.90
N ALA A 107 6.38 4.54 16.59
CA ALA A 107 6.46 5.57 15.55
C ALA A 107 5.24 6.50 15.58
N VAL A 108 4.02 5.95 15.67
CA VAL A 108 2.78 6.74 15.82
C VAL A 108 2.84 7.63 17.06
N ARG A 109 3.33 7.10 18.20
CA ARG A 109 3.49 7.88 19.43
C ARG A 109 4.51 9.01 19.31
N ARG A 110 5.59 8.81 18.56
CA ARG A 110 6.68 9.81 18.42
C ARG A 110 6.39 10.88 17.38
N ILE A 111 5.79 10.49 16.26
CA ILE A 111 5.67 11.35 15.07
C ILE A 111 4.25 11.94 14.97
N GLY A 112 3.31 11.50 15.83
CA GLY A 112 1.93 11.98 15.81
C GLY A 112 1.15 11.63 14.55
N ILE A 113 1.70 10.72 13.72
CA ILE A 113 1.10 10.32 12.45
C ILE A 113 -0.11 9.42 12.75
N ALA A 114 -1.30 10.00 12.65
CA ALA A 114 -2.58 9.29 12.73
C ALA A 114 -2.85 8.39 11.50
N ALA A 115 -1.94 8.35 10.53
CA ALA A 115 -2.04 7.48 9.36
C ALA A 115 -1.68 6.03 9.73
N ALA A 116 -2.61 5.36 10.39
CA ALA A 116 -2.75 3.91 10.41
C ALA A 116 -3.20 3.39 9.03
N ILE A 117 -2.57 3.84 7.94
CA ILE A 117 -2.95 3.41 6.60
C ILE A 117 -2.35 2.01 6.38
N PRO A 118 -3.19 0.98 6.16
CA PRO A 118 -2.67 -0.33 5.79
C PRO A 118 -1.97 -0.20 4.45
N VAL A 119 -0.67 -0.50 4.44
CA VAL A 119 0.23 -0.48 3.27
C VAL A 119 -0.21 -1.45 2.16
N VAL A 120 -1.32 -2.17 2.32
CA VAL A 120 -1.90 -3.08 1.33
C VAL A 120 -3.42 -3.04 1.44
N LEU A 121 -4.09 -2.44 0.46
CA LEU A 121 -5.46 -2.80 0.09
C LEU A 121 -5.34 -3.82 -1.04
N SER A 122 -5.32 -5.11 -0.69
CA SER A 122 -5.55 -6.17 -1.67
C SER A 122 -7.04 -6.24 -1.92
N VAL A 123 -7.52 -5.46 -2.89
CA VAL A 123 -8.80 -5.76 -3.51
C VAL A 123 -8.56 -6.99 -4.36
N LEU A 124 -8.99 -8.16 -3.89
CA LEU A 124 -9.34 -9.22 -4.82
C LEU A 124 -10.39 -8.59 -5.73
N ALA A 125 -10.05 -8.29 -6.98
CA ALA A 125 -11.08 -8.04 -7.96
C ALA A 125 -11.95 -9.30 -7.91
N PRO A 126 -13.22 -9.21 -7.49
CA PRO A 126 -14.10 -10.34 -7.67
C PRO A 126 -14.00 -10.67 -9.15
N THR A 127 -13.71 -11.93 -9.50
CA THR A 127 -14.22 -12.42 -10.77
C THR A 127 -15.65 -11.94 -10.85
N ALA A 128 -16.00 -11.22 -11.92
CA ALA A 128 -17.36 -10.77 -12.17
C ALA A 128 -18.25 -12.00 -12.40
N LEU A 129 -18.48 -12.77 -11.34
CA LEU A 129 -19.64 -13.60 -11.21
C LEU A 129 -20.70 -12.61 -10.77
N ALA A 130 -21.59 -12.28 -11.69
CA ALA A 130 -22.77 -11.50 -11.42
C ALA A 130 -23.39 -11.99 -10.10
N VAL A 131 -23.34 -11.15 -9.06
CA VAL A 131 -24.19 -11.35 -7.89
C VAL A 131 -25.58 -10.85 -8.28
N GLY A 132 -26.25 -11.69 -9.05
CA GLY A 132 -27.69 -11.83 -9.03
C GLY A 132 -27.92 -13.33 -8.83
N SER A 133 -28.18 -13.76 -7.61
CA SER A 133 -28.78 -15.09 -7.42
C SER A 133 -30.16 -15.01 -8.06
N CYS A 134 -30.23 -15.35 -9.33
CA CYS A 134 -31.51 -15.47 -10.00
C CYS A 134 -32.25 -16.67 -9.40
N LEU A 135 -33.56 -16.56 -9.34
CA LEU A 135 -34.45 -17.56 -8.81
C LEU A 135 -34.57 -18.71 -9.82
N GLY A 136 -34.43 -19.94 -9.32
CA GLY A 136 -34.58 -21.16 -10.12
C GLY A 136 -36.04 -21.42 -10.50
N THR A 137 -36.28 -22.31 -11.46
CA THR A 137 -37.64 -22.72 -11.84
C THR A 137 -38.45 -23.15 -10.61
N GLY A 138 -39.66 -22.60 -10.48
CA GLY A 138 -40.59 -22.88 -9.37
C GLY A 138 -40.47 -21.97 -8.15
N GLU A 139 -39.43 -21.13 -8.08
CA GLU A 139 -39.26 -20.12 -7.01
C GLU A 139 -40.19 -18.91 -7.21
N SER A 140 -40.53 -18.24 -6.10
CA SER A 140 -41.50 -17.13 -6.09
C SER A 140 -40.90 -15.84 -6.65
N CYS A 141 -41.52 -15.24 -7.66
CA CYS A 141 -41.02 -14.02 -8.32
C CYS A 141 -42.08 -12.91 -8.36
N ASN A 142 -41.63 -11.67 -8.50
CA ASN A 142 -42.44 -10.48 -8.74
C ASN A 142 -42.17 -9.85 -10.10
N ALA A 143 -41.01 -10.12 -10.71
CA ALA A 143 -40.63 -9.63 -12.03
C ALA A 143 -39.75 -10.65 -12.79
N ASP A 144 -39.79 -10.58 -14.11
CA ASP A 144 -39.01 -11.44 -15.02
C ASP A 144 -37.50 -11.42 -14.73
N ALA A 145 -36.97 -10.25 -14.37
CA ALA A 145 -35.55 -10.05 -14.07
C ALA A 145 -35.05 -10.79 -12.82
N GLU A 146 -35.96 -11.30 -11.98
CA GLU A 146 -35.62 -12.09 -10.79
C GLU A 146 -35.37 -13.55 -11.14
N CYS A 147 -35.89 -14.06 -12.26
CA CYS A 147 -35.80 -15.46 -12.67
C CYS A 147 -34.58 -15.73 -13.54
N CYS A 148 -33.91 -16.88 -13.35
CA CYS A 148 -32.77 -17.25 -14.21
C CYS A 148 -33.16 -17.45 -15.68
N SER A 149 -34.41 -17.84 -15.91
CA SER A 149 -35.01 -17.95 -17.25
C SER A 149 -35.40 -16.60 -17.85
N GLY A 150 -35.38 -15.52 -17.06
CA GLY A 150 -35.90 -14.22 -17.46
C GLY A 150 -37.41 -14.22 -17.63
N THR A 151 -38.15 -15.13 -17.00
CA THR A 151 -39.61 -15.22 -17.11
C THR A 151 -40.25 -15.58 -15.78
N CYS A 152 -41.11 -14.69 -15.29
CA CYS A 152 -41.97 -14.88 -14.14
C CYS A 152 -43.39 -15.14 -14.61
N ASN A 153 -43.98 -16.29 -14.25
CA ASN A 153 -45.36 -16.59 -14.60
C ASN A 153 -46.32 -15.86 -13.65
N ASN A 154 -47.16 -14.95 -14.16
CA ASN A 154 -48.13 -14.14 -13.40
C ASN A 154 -47.51 -13.16 -12.36
N PRO A 155 -46.69 -12.18 -12.78
CA PRO A 155 -46.21 -11.14 -11.87
C PRO A 155 -47.32 -10.14 -11.48
N PRO A 156 -47.36 -9.61 -10.23
CA PRO A 156 -46.51 -9.93 -9.07
C PRO A 156 -47.00 -11.16 -8.26
N ASN A 157 -46.09 -11.86 -7.56
CA ASN A 157 -46.28 -13.17 -6.89
C ASN A 157 -46.44 -14.38 -7.82
N GLY A 158 -45.67 -14.39 -8.90
CA GLY A 158 -45.57 -15.50 -9.82
C GLY A 158 -44.56 -16.59 -9.42
N THR A 159 -44.31 -17.51 -10.33
CA THR A 159 -43.19 -18.47 -10.21
C THR A 159 -42.30 -18.45 -11.44
N CYS A 160 -41.01 -18.66 -11.26
CA CYS A 160 -40.07 -18.73 -12.37
C CYS A 160 -40.34 -19.97 -13.23
N SER A 161 -40.37 -19.78 -14.55
CA SER A 161 -40.57 -20.87 -15.54
C SER A 161 -39.25 -21.39 -16.06
#